data_AF-A0A800DR80-F1
#
_entry.id   AF-A0A800DR80-F1
#
_cell.length_a   1.000
_cell.length_b   1.000
_cell.length_c   1.000
_cell.angle_alpha   90.00
_cell.angle_beta   90.00
_cell.angle_gamma   90.00
#
_symmetry.space_group_name_H-M   'P 1'
#
loop_
_entity.id
_entity.type
_entity.pdbx_description
1 polymer ?
#
loop_
_entity_poly.entity_id
_entity_poly.type
_entity_poly.pdbx_seq_one_letter_code
_entity_poly.pdbx_strand_id
1 'polypeptide(L)'
;MKYIDNWDSVKERYEQWWTGKLKNGPLLKIHAPVANPPSERVQVKTPEDIKERWLDAQYRIANYCANLPFGAYIKDSFPMYWPNFGPGCSATYVGSEPSFAPDTVWFLPLPVATLEEIEPYLKFDAENYWWKLLCEHTQAALDASNGDFIVGHTDLGGAMDILASLRGTQNLLFDLVEQAEMVKKIEAKIIDLWFVYYDGQHKLMKQTGQDGTSAWMGLWAQETWYPLQCDFSAMISPESFSEFVVPNLRRQCQWLTHSVYHWDGPGAIPHLDHLLSIEELDAIQWTPGAGNPNVDAEVWLPYYKRITEAGKGLVLLGARADRIEWLVSQLPAERLFISTSCGTEAEARELIRSVF
;
A
#
# COMPACT_ATOMS: atom_id res chain seq x y z
N MET A 1 11.08 14.86 -13.43
CA MET A 1 9.84 15.05 -12.66
C MET A 1 9.78 16.51 -12.19
N LYS A 2 8.73 17.26 -12.51
CA LYS A 2 8.69 18.73 -12.34
C LYS A 2 8.92 19.24 -10.91
N TYR A 3 8.47 18.52 -9.89
CA TYR A 3 8.50 18.97 -8.50
C TYR A 3 9.74 18.50 -7.72
N ILE A 4 10.70 17.83 -8.39
CA ILE A 4 11.89 17.25 -7.77
C ILE A 4 13.11 17.53 -8.65
N ASP A 5 14.04 18.32 -8.13
CA ASP A 5 15.24 18.71 -8.87
C ASP A 5 16.24 17.55 -9.07
N ASN A 6 16.21 16.55 -8.19
CA ASN A 6 17.20 15.45 -8.13
C ASN A 6 16.56 14.06 -8.24
N TRP A 7 15.55 13.88 -9.08
CA TRP A 7 14.77 12.64 -9.18
C TRP A 7 15.63 11.36 -9.36
N ASP A 8 16.67 11.41 -10.19
CA ASP A 8 17.55 10.24 -10.39
C ASP A 8 18.29 9.83 -9.10
N SER A 9 18.69 10.80 -8.27
CA SER A 9 19.31 10.52 -6.97
C SER A 9 18.31 9.95 -5.97
N VAL A 10 17.03 10.37 -6.03
CA VAL A 10 15.97 9.79 -5.21
C VAL A 10 15.74 8.34 -5.60
N LYS A 11 15.60 8.04 -6.89
CA LYS A 11 15.47 6.67 -7.42
C LYS A 11 16.63 5.76 -6.97
N GLU A 12 17.87 6.24 -7.09
CA GLU A 12 19.03 5.46 -6.65
C GLU A 12 18.96 5.10 -5.16
N ARG A 13 18.49 6.02 -4.31
CA ARG A 13 18.33 5.75 -2.87
C ARG A 13 17.23 4.71 -2.60
N TYR A 14 16.13 4.72 -3.35
CA TYR A 14 15.12 3.66 -3.27
C TYR A 14 15.71 2.29 -3.64
N GLU A 15 16.44 2.18 -4.74
CA GLU A 15 17.10 0.92 -5.14
C GLU A 15 18.13 0.43 -4.10
N GLN A 16 18.86 1.37 -3.48
CA GLN A 16 19.77 1.02 -2.39
C GLN A 16 19.01 0.55 -1.13
N TRP A 17 17.85 1.14 -0.82
CA TRP A 17 17.03 0.72 0.32
C TRP A 17 16.46 -0.68 0.12
N TRP A 18 15.90 -0.96 -1.07
CA TRP A 18 15.39 -2.29 -1.42
C TRP A 18 16.46 -3.38 -1.29
N THR A 19 17.70 -3.07 -1.65
CA THR A 19 18.82 -4.03 -1.55
C THR A 19 19.50 -4.06 -0.17
N GLY A 20 19.01 -3.28 0.80
CA GLY A 20 19.61 -3.16 2.13
C GLY A 20 21.01 -2.53 2.14
N LYS A 21 21.35 -1.76 1.11
CA LYS A 21 22.67 -1.14 0.87
C LYS A 21 22.61 0.39 0.91
N LEU A 22 21.53 0.95 1.45
CA LEU A 22 21.36 2.39 1.57
C LEU A 22 22.51 3.02 2.36
N LYS A 23 23.09 4.07 1.79
CA LYS A 23 24.18 4.82 2.43
C LYS A 23 23.66 6.15 2.95
N ASN A 24 24.31 6.60 4.01
CA ASN A 24 24.10 7.92 4.63
C ASN A 24 22.64 8.09 5.05
N GLY A 25 22.25 7.46 6.17
CA GLY A 25 20.93 7.65 6.78
C GLY A 25 19.79 6.84 6.18
N PRO A 26 18.56 7.02 6.69
CA PRO A 26 17.37 6.29 6.26
C PRO A 26 16.82 6.80 4.93
N LEU A 27 15.87 6.08 4.36
CA LEU A 27 15.03 6.61 3.29
C LEU A 27 13.96 7.49 3.94
N LEU A 28 14.09 8.81 3.76
CA LEU A 28 13.32 9.80 4.52
C LEU A 28 12.45 10.64 3.58
N LYS A 29 11.15 10.38 3.62
CA LYS A 29 10.13 11.08 2.86
C LYS A 29 9.56 12.21 3.71
N ILE A 30 9.87 13.46 3.35
CA ILE A 30 9.38 14.64 4.06
C ILE A 30 8.41 15.41 3.17
N HIS A 31 7.21 15.70 3.70
CA HIS A 31 6.29 16.66 3.12
C HIS A 31 6.26 17.94 3.95
N ALA A 32 6.20 19.09 3.29
CA ALA A 32 5.95 20.37 3.94
C ALA A 32 5.14 21.29 3.00
N PRO A 33 4.49 22.34 3.49
CA PRO A 33 4.01 23.41 2.61
C PRO A 33 5.18 24.08 1.88
N VAL A 34 5.01 24.44 0.61
CA VAL A 34 5.99 25.27 -0.11
C VAL A 34 6.11 26.66 0.53
N ALA A 35 7.31 27.22 0.58
CA ALA A 35 7.57 28.52 1.19
C ALA A 35 6.88 29.67 0.44
N ASN A 36 6.78 29.56 -0.88
CA ASN A 36 6.14 30.54 -1.75
C ASN A 36 5.01 29.86 -2.57
N PRO A 37 3.84 29.60 -1.97
CA PRO A 37 2.75 28.96 -2.68
C PRO A 37 2.19 29.87 -3.77
N PRO A 38 1.61 29.31 -4.85
CA PRO A 38 0.84 30.09 -5.79
C PRO A 38 -0.23 30.93 -5.10
N SER A 39 -0.46 32.15 -5.58
CA SER A 39 -1.43 33.09 -5.00
C SER A 39 -2.88 32.63 -5.14
N GLU A 40 -3.17 31.77 -6.13
CA GLU A 40 -4.49 31.24 -6.41
C GLU A 40 -4.45 29.71 -6.42
N ARG A 41 -5.50 29.10 -5.85
CA ARG A 41 -5.74 27.66 -5.92
C ARG A 41 -6.89 27.41 -6.89
N VAL A 42 -6.64 26.54 -7.87
CA VAL A 42 -7.69 26.03 -8.76
C VAL A 42 -8.77 25.37 -7.91
N GLN A 43 -9.98 25.93 -7.95
CA GLN A 43 -11.12 25.39 -7.22
C GLN A 43 -11.70 24.21 -8.00
N VAL A 44 -11.65 23.03 -7.39
CA VAL A 44 -12.26 21.82 -7.95
C VAL A 44 -13.51 21.53 -7.13
N LYS A 45 -14.69 21.56 -7.76
CA LYS A 45 -15.95 21.31 -7.08
C LYS A 45 -16.00 19.84 -6.63
N THR A 46 -16.07 19.62 -5.31
CA THR A 46 -16.31 18.29 -4.74
C THR A 46 -17.71 17.80 -5.11
N PRO A 47 -17.85 16.59 -5.69
CA PRO A 47 -19.16 15.99 -5.93
C PRO A 47 -19.96 15.87 -4.64
N GLU A 48 -21.26 16.11 -4.70
CA GLU A 48 -22.13 15.98 -3.53
C GLU A 48 -22.34 14.50 -3.18
N ASP A 49 -22.54 13.67 -4.21
CA ASP A 49 -22.73 12.23 -4.10
C ASP A 49 -21.42 11.50 -3.74
N ILE A 50 -21.52 10.57 -2.79
CA ILE A 50 -20.36 9.86 -2.26
C ILE A 50 -19.75 8.90 -3.28
N LYS A 51 -20.58 8.26 -4.11
CA LYS A 51 -20.11 7.36 -5.14
C LYS A 51 -19.38 8.15 -6.22
N GLU A 52 -19.87 9.32 -6.62
CA GLU A 52 -19.16 10.22 -7.52
C GLU A 52 -17.81 10.68 -6.95
N ARG A 53 -17.71 11.01 -5.65
CA ARG A 53 -16.42 11.35 -5.03
C ARG A 53 -15.38 10.24 -5.15
N TRP A 54 -15.82 8.98 -5.07
CA TRP A 54 -14.94 7.82 -5.21
C TRP A 54 -14.64 7.48 -6.67
N LEU A 55 -15.61 7.59 -7.58
CA LEU A 55 -15.48 7.02 -8.93
C LEU A 55 -15.17 8.05 -10.03
N ASP A 56 -15.39 9.34 -9.81
CA ASP A 56 -15.12 10.36 -10.82
C ASP A 56 -13.60 10.59 -10.94
N ALA A 57 -13.01 10.00 -11.99
CA ALA A 57 -11.60 10.15 -12.31
C ALA A 57 -11.21 11.61 -12.57
N GLN A 58 -12.03 12.37 -13.31
CA GLN A 58 -11.72 13.74 -13.67
C GLN A 58 -11.66 14.63 -12.43
N TYR A 59 -12.66 14.52 -11.55
CA TYR A 59 -12.67 15.20 -10.27
C TYR A 59 -11.44 14.84 -9.44
N ARG A 60 -11.17 13.55 -9.24
CA ARG A 60 -10.08 13.08 -8.35
C ARG A 60 -8.71 13.50 -8.86
N ILE A 61 -8.47 13.38 -10.17
CA ILE A 61 -7.21 13.79 -10.81
C ILE A 61 -7.07 15.31 -10.77
N ALA A 62 -8.11 16.06 -11.13
CA ALA A 62 -8.07 17.53 -11.08
C ALA A 62 -7.82 18.04 -9.66
N ASN A 63 -8.47 17.44 -8.66
CA ASN A 63 -8.27 17.80 -7.26
C ASN A 63 -6.82 17.51 -6.81
N TYR A 64 -6.26 16.36 -7.20
CA TYR A 64 -4.85 16.06 -6.91
C TYR A 64 -3.90 17.08 -7.57
N CYS A 65 -4.06 17.32 -8.88
CA CYS A 65 -3.25 18.25 -9.64
C CYS A 65 -3.34 19.70 -9.11
N ALA A 66 -4.52 20.13 -8.65
CA ALA A 66 -4.72 21.45 -8.05
C ALA A 66 -3.96 21.65 -6.73
N ASN A 67 -3.65 20.57 -6.02
CA ASN A 67 -2.92 20.61 -4.74
C ASN A 67 -1.40 20.36 -4.90
N LEU A 68 -0.95 19.75 -6.01
CA LEU A 68 0.46 19.46 -6.27
C LEU A 68 1.40 20.65 -6.02
N PRO A 69 1.12 21.89 -6.51
CA PRO A 69 2.04 23.02 -6.36
C PRO A 69 2.14 23.59 -4.94
N PHE A 70 1.30 23.13 -4.01
CA PHE A 70 1.28 23.61 -2.62
C PHE A 70 2.11 22.74 -1.68
N GLY A 71 2.52 21.55 -2.12
CA GLY A 71 3.36 20.64 -1.36
C GLY A 71 4.81 20.68 -1.82
N ALA A 72 5.73 20.83 -0.88
CA ALA A 72 7.15 20.60 -1.06
C ALA A 72 7.44 19.10 -0.86
N TYR A 73 8.08 18.49 -1.86
CA TYR A 73 8.53 17.10 -1.84
C TYR A 73 10.03 17.09 -1.52
N ILE A 74 10.36 16.86 -0.26
CA ILE A 74 11.70 17.08 0.28
C ILE A 74 12.41 15.74 0.53
N LYS A 75 13.73 15.73 0.29
CA LYS A 75 14.64 14.59 0.50
C LYS A 75 14.31 13.41 -0.42
N ASP A 76 13.65 12.38 0.09
CA ASP A 76 13.29 11.18 -0.69
C ASP A 76 11.79 11.17 -1.06
N SER A 77 11.11 12.30 -0.86
CA SER A 77 9.70 12.47 -1.20
C SER A 77 9.49 12.74 -2.69
N PHE A 78 8.36 12.28 -3.21
CA PHE A 78 7.90 12.52 -4.57
C PHE A 78 6.37 12.57 -4.65
N PRO A 79 5.80 13.31 -5.62
CA PRO A 79 4.37 13.31 -5.87
C PRO A 79 3.93 11.96 -6.44
N MET A 80 2.91 11.37 -5.80
CA MET A 80 2.31 10.11 -6.20
C MET A 80 0.78 10.22 -6.15
N TYR A 81 0.15 9.91 -7.28
CA TYR A 81 -1.30 9.76 -7.39
C TYR A 81 -1.69 8.31 -7.19
N TRP A 82 -2.60 8.05 -6.25
CA TRP A 82 -3.09 6.71 -5.98
C TRP A 82 -4.57 6.58 -6.39
N PRO A 83 -4.89 5.79 -7.44
CA PRO A 83 -6.27 5.49 -7.82
C PRO A 83 -6.88 4.50 -6.81
N ASN A 84 -7.19 4.98 -5.61
CA ASN A 84 -7.79 4.19 -4.53
C ASN A 84 -9.26 3.83 -4.84
N PHE A 85 -9.59 2.54 -4.89
CA PHE A 85 -10.96 2.01 -5.06
C PHE A 85 -11.47 1.25 -3.82
N GLY A 86 -10.78 1.40 -2.69
CA GLY A 86 -11.05 0.71 -1.43
C GLY A 86 -10.09 -0.47 -1.18
N PRO A 87 -9.88 -0.84 0.10
CA PRO A 87 -8.94 -1.89 0.46
C PRO A 87 -9.46 -3.28 0.08
N GLY A 88 -8.82 -3.96 -0.87
CA GLY A 88 -9.35 -5.22 -1.42
C GLY A 88 -10.39 -5.06 -2.51
N CYS A 89 -10.31 -4.00 -3.32
CA CYS A 89 -11.29 -3.75 -4.38
C CYS A 89 -11.36 -4.85 -5.44
N SER A 90 -10.40 -5.77 -5.50
CA SER A 90 -10.47 -6.93 -6.38
C SER A 90 -11.62 -7.90 -6.09
N ALA A 91 -12.22 -7.85 -4.89
CA ALA A 91 -13.47 -8.55 -4.61
C ALA A 91 -14.58 -8.16 -5.61
N THR A 92 -14.59 -6.91 -6.08
CA THR A 92 -15.57 -6.44 -7.07
C THR A 92 -15.33 -7.00 -8.47
N TYR A 93 -14.11 -7.44 -8.78
CA TYR A 93 -13.77 -8.02 -10.07
C TYR A 93 -14.26 -9.46 -10.19
N VAL A 94 -14.59 -10.07 -9.05
CA VAL A 94 -15.13 -11.43 -8.92
C VAL A 94 -16.52 -11.44 -8.27
N GLY A 95 -17.25 -10.32 -8.34
CA GLY A 95 -18.70 -10.29 -8.14
C GLY A 95 -19.22 -9.62 -6.86
N SER A 96 -18.37 -9.21 -5.90
CA SER A 96 -18.85 -8.36 -4.80
C SER A 96 -19.29 -6.99 -5.32
N GLU A 97 -20.29 -6.40 -4.66
CA GLU A 97 -20.69 -5.01 -4.92
C GLU A 97 -20.10 -4.08 -3.86
N PRO A 98 -19.59 -2.90 -4.25
CA PRO A 98 -19.05 -1.93 -3.30
C PRO A 98 -20.17 -1.15 -2.58
N SER A 99 -19.91 -0.82 -1.33
CA SER A 99 -20.70 0.09 -0.50
C SER A 99 -19.81 1.26 -0.07
N PHE A 100 -20.09 2.44 -0.62
CA PHE A 100 -19.27 3.64 -0.43
C PHE A 100 -19.57 4.30 0.92
N ALA A 101 -18.53 4.49 1.72
CA ALA A 101 -18.54 5.28 2.95
C ALA A 101 -17.63 6.52 2.80
N PRO A 102 -17.70 7.51 3.72
CA PRO A 102 -16.91 8.73 3.59
C PRO A 102 -15.41 8.49 3.56
N ASP A 103 -14.94 7.54 4.37
CA ASP A 103 -13.52 7.31 4.61
C ASP A 103 -13.01 5.97 4.04
N THR A 104 -13.91 5.12 3.51
CA THR A 104 -13.55 3.82 2.93
C THR A 104 -14.63 3.28 1.99
N VAL A 105 -14.35 2.17 1.32
CA VAL A 105 -15.31 1.38 0.54
C VAL A 105 -15.36 -0.02 1.12
N TRP A 106 -16.57 -0.49 1.44
CA TRP A 106 -16.82 -1.86 1.90
C TRP A 106 -17.26 -2.73 0.73
N PHE A 107 -17.11 -4.04 0.85
CA PHE A 107 -17.51 -5.01 -0.19
C PHE A 107 -18.56 -5.95 0.38
N LEU A 108 -19.67 -6.09 -0.35
CA LEU A 108 -20.80 -6.90 0.08
C LEU A 108 -20.55 -8.37 -0.26
N PRO A 109 -20.88 -9.31 0.67
CA PRO A 109 -20.82 -10.74 0.39
C PRO A 109 -21.66 -11.16 -0.80
N LEU A 110 -21.17 -12.19 -1.49
CA LEU A 110 -21.94 -12.87 -2.53
C LEU A 110 -23.17 -13.55 -1.88
N PRO A 111 -24.29 -13.64 -2.61
CA PRO A 111 -25.48 -14.34 -2.15
C PRO A 111 -25.32 -15.86 -2.28
N VAL A 112 -24.29 -16.43 -1.64
CA VAL A 112 -23.93 -17.86 -1.66
C VAL A 112 -24.18 -18.51 -0.30
N ALA A 113 -24.65 -19.76 -0.31
CA ALA A 113 -24.89 -20.53 0.91
C ALA A 113 -23.63 -21.27 1.39
N THR A 114 -22.85 -21.78 0.43
CA THR A 114 -21.68 -22.63 0.67
C THR A 114 -20.40 -21.99 0.11
N LEU A 115 -19.24 -22.46 0.58
CA LEU A 115 -17.94 -21.97 0.13
C LEU A 115 -17.67 -22.34 -1.34
N GLU A 116 -18.12 -23.52 -1.76
CA GLU A 116 -17.99 -24.06 -3.12
C GLU A 116 -18.68 -23.18 -4.17
N GLU A 117 -19.78 -22.54 -3.80
CA GLU A 117 -20.53 -21.64 -4.68
C GLU A 117 -19.76 -20.36 -5.04
N ILE A 118 -18.65 -20.05 -4.36
CA ILE A 118 -17.75 -18.95 -4.73
C ILE A 118 -16.90 -19.30 -5.96
N GLU A 119 -16.53 -20.57 -6.13
CA GLU A 119 -15.57 -21.01 -7.16
C GLU A 119 -15.93 -20.55 -8.60
N PRO A 120 -17.20 -20.58 -9.05
CA PRO A 120 -17.59 -20.13 -10.40
C PRO A 120 -17.38 -18.63 -10.66
N TYR A 121 -17.29 -17.81 -9.61
CA TYR A 121 -17.04 -16.37 -9.71
C TYR A 121 -15.57 -16.04 -9.90
N LEU A 122 -14.66 -16.94 -9.50
CA LEU A 122 -13.21 -16.74 -9.53
C LEU A 122 -12.64 -16.99 -10.91
N LYS A 123 -12.95 -16.07 -11.83
CA LYS A 123 -12.39 -16.03 -13.18
C LYS A 123 -12.15 -14.59 -13.58
N PHE A 124 -11.09 -14.38 -14.35
CA PHE A 124 -10.84 -13.06 -14.94
C PHE A 124 -11.93 -12.75 -15.96
N ASP A 125 -12.52 -11.57 -15.83
CA ASP A 125 -13.47 -11.02 -16.79
C ASP A 125 -13.00 -9.62 -17.21
N ALA A 126 -12.50 -9.50 -18.43
CA ALA A 126 -12.04 -8.24 -18.99
C ALA A 126 -13.20 -7.23 -19.16
N GLU A 127 -14.45 -7.71 -19.20
CA GLU A 127 -15.65 -6.87 -19.31
C GLU A 127 -16.29 -6.55 -17.95
N ASN A 128 -15.68 -7.01 -16.84
CA ASN A 128 -16.13 -6.62 -15.51
C ASN A 128 -16.11 -5.08 -15.37
N TYR A 129 -17.25 -4.52 -14.97
CA TYR A 129 -17.45 -3.07 -14.87
C TYR A 129 -16.41 -2.39 -13.98
N TRP A 130 -16.15 -2.95 -12.80
CA TRP A 130 -15.24 -2.36 -11.81
C TRP A 130 -13.78 -2.44 -12.25
N TRP A 131 -13.38 -3.54 -12.90
CA TRP A 131 -12.05 -3.68 -13.49
C TRP A 131 -11.83 -2.64 -14.61
N LYS A 132 -12.78 -2.50 -15.54
CA LYS A 132 -12.71 -1.51 -16.62
C LYS A 132 -12.65 -0.08 -16.07
N LEU A 133 -13.48 0.22 -15.07
CA LEU A 133 -13.49 1.53 -14.44
C LEU A 133 -12.13 1.86 -13.79
N LEU A 134 -11.48 0.90 -13.13
CA LEU A 134 -10.11 1.09 -12.63
C LEU A 134 -9.12 1.36 -13.76
N CYS A 135 -9.17 0.58 -14.84
CA CYS A 135 -8.26 0.73 -15.98
C CYS A 135 -8.42 2.10 -16.63
N GLU A 136 -9.66 2.53 -16.87
CA GLU A 136 -10.00 3.84 -17.44
C GLU A 136 -9.52 4.98 -16.52
N HIS A 137 -9.75 4.86 -15.21
CA HIS A 137 -9.29 5.83 -14.23
C HIS A 137 -7.75 5.91 -14.21
N THR A 138 -7.09 4.76 -14.19
CA THR A 138 -5.62 4.67 -14.17
C THR A 138 -5.04 5.27 -15.44
N GLN A 139 -5.62 4.98 -16.61
CA GLN A 139 -5.20 5.56 -17.89
C GLN A 139 -5.36 7.09 -17.88
N ALA A 140 -6.50 7.61 -17.43
CA ALA A 140 -6.72 9.04 -17.33
C ALA A 140 -5.70 9.73 -16.41
N ALA A 141 -5.31 9.07 -15.30
CA ALA A 141 -4.29 9.59 -14.40
C ALA A 141 -2.89 9.57 -15.03
N LEU A 142 -2.55 8.53 -15.80
CA LEU A 142 -1.29 8.42 -16.53
C LEU A 142 -1.18 9.51 -17.60
N ASP A 143 -2.26 9.75 -18.35
CA ASP A 143 -2.32 10.80 -19.37
C ASP A 143 -2.18 12.20 -18.74
N ALA A 144 -2.82 12.42 -17.58
CA ALA A 144 -2.73 13.68 -16.85
C ALA A 144 -1.39 13.89 -16.13
N SER A 145 -0.64 12.83 -15.84
CA SER A 145 0.65 12.89 -15.15
C SER A 145 1.68 13.67 -15.95
N ASN A 146 1.81 13.39 -17.26
CA ASN A 146 2.85 13.99 -18.10
C ASN A 146 4.27 13.92 -17.47
N GLY A 147 4.54 12.91 -16.63
CA GLY A 147 5.81 12.75 -15.90
C GLY A 147 5.99 13.64 -14.66
N ASP A 148 4.95 14.38 -14.24
CA ASP A 148 4.98 15.26 -13.08
C ASP A 148 4.74 14.50 -11.76
N PHE A 149 4.11 13.33 -11.81
CA PHE A 149 3.88 12.45 -10.66
C PHE A 149 3.79 10.98 -11.08
N ILE A 150 4.03 10.07 -10.13
CA ILE A 150 3.87 8.63 -10.33
C ILE A 150 2.42 8.23 -10.07
N VAL A 151 1.82 7.44 -10.97
CA VAL A 151 0.52 6.79 -10.73
C VAL A 151 0.78 5.42 -10.12
N GLY A 152 0.24 5.19 -8.93
CA GLY A 152 0.40 3.94 -8.20
C GLY A 152 -0.65 2.89 -8.56
N HIS A 153 -0.41 1.65 -8.15
CA HIS A 153 -1.42 0.59 -8.17
C HIS A 153 -2.53 0.87 -7.16
N THR A 154 -3.79 0.54 -7.51
CA THR A 154 -4.88 0.46 -6.52
C THR A 154 -4.57 -0.62 -5.48
N ASP A 155 -5.34 -0.63 -4.39
CA ASP A 155 -5.35 -1.72 -3.43
C ASP A 155 -6.18 -2.91 -3.93
N LEU A 156 -5.49 -4.03 -4.17
CA LEU A 156 -6.03 -5.29 -4.68
C LEU A 156 -6.45 -6.21 -3.53
N GLY A 157 -6.02 -5.99 -2.29
CA GLY A 157 -6.29 -6.84 -1.14
C GLY A 157 -5.39 -8.06 -0.99
N GLY A 158 -5.49 -8.69 0.18
CA GLY A 158 -5.02 -10.04 0.44
C GLY A 158 -6.08 -11.09 0.09
N ALA A 159 -5.65 -12.31 -0.20
CA ALA A 159 -6.58 -13.37 -0.60
C ALA A 159 -7.63 -13.71 0.48
N MET A 160 -7.23 -13.69 1.75
CA MET A 160 -8.15 -13.89 2.87
C MET A 160 -9.11 -12.71 3.06
N ASP A 161 -8.69 -11.47 2.77
CA ASP A 161 -9.56 -10.29 2.86
C ASP A 161 -10.61 -10.29 1.75
N ILE A 162 -10.19 -10.67 0.54
CA ILE A 162 -11.09 -10.87 -0.61
C ILE A 162 -12.07 -11.99 -0.28
N LEU A 163 -11.60 -13.13 0.22
CA LEU A 163 -12.46 -14.24 0.58
C LEU A 163 -13.43 -13.87 1.71
N ALA A 164 -12.99 -13.11 2.71
CA ALA A 164 -13.85 -12.59 3.77
C ALA A 164 -14.92 -11.64 3.21
N SER A 165 -14.56 -10.82 2.23
CA SER A 165 -15.50 -9.96 1.51
C SER A 165 -16.55 -10.76 0.73
N LEU A 166 -16.14 -11.85 0.06
CA LEU A 166 -17.04 -12.69 -0.75
C LEU A 166 -17.95 -13.58 0.11
N ARG A 167 -17.40 -14.19 1.16
CA ARG A 167 -18.06 -15.22 2.00
C ARG A 167 -18.78 -14.63 3.22
N GLY A 168 -18.33 -13.46 3.66
CA GLY A 168 -18.60 -12.91 4.99
C GLY A 168 -17.62 -13.45 6.03
N THR A 169 -17.01 -12.56 6.79
CA THR A 169 -15.96 -12.85 7.79
C THR A 169 -16.32 -13.98 8.75
N GLN A 170 -17.52 -13.93 9.34
CA GLN A 170 -17.95 -14.93 10.33
C GLN A 170 -18.04 -16.32 9.70
N ASN A 171 -18.60 -16.43 8.51
CA ASN A 171 -18.71 -17.71 7.82
C ASN A 171 -17.33 -18.26 7.45
N LEU A 172 -16.43 -17.40 6.96
CA LEU A 172 -15.06 -17.79 6.65
C LEU A 172 -14.33 -18.35 7.88
N LEU A 173 -14.53 -17.77 9.07
CA LEU A 173 -13.95 -18.30 10.32
C LEU A 173 -14.43 -19.73 10.63
N PHE A 174 -15.69 -20.05 10.38
CA PHE A 174 -16.17 -21.44 10.48
C PHE A 174 -15.58 -22.32 9.38
N ASP A 175 -15.53 -21.83 8.14
CA ASP A 175 -15.00 -22.57 6.99
C ASP A 175 -13.52 -22.95 7.19
N LEU A 176 -12.72 -22.14 7.89
CA LEU A 176 -11.32 -22.47 8.23
C LEU A 176 -11.20 -23.75 9.08
N VAL A 177 -12.17 -24.00 9.95
CA VAL A 177 -12.18 -25.16 10.85
C VAL A 177 -12.84 -26.36 10.17
N GLU A 178 -13.95 -26.12 9.49
CA GLU A 178 -14.79 -27.20 8.95
C GLU A 178 -14.30 -27.68 7.57
N GLN A 179 -13.69 -26.80 6.77
CA GLN A 179 -13.42 -27.02 5.34
C GLN A 179 -12.07 -26.43 4.88
N ALA A 180 -11.03 -26.55 5.71
CA ALA A 180 -9.69 -25.98 5.47
C ALA A 180 -9.13 -26.19 4.05
N GLU A 181 -9.22 -27.41 3.50
CA GLU A 181 -8.70 -27.71 2.15
C GLU A 181 -9.46 -26.97 1.05
N MET A 182 -10.77 -26.76 1.23
CA MET A 182 -11.56 -25.98 0.29
C MET A 182 -11.21 -24.49 0.38
N VAL A 183 -10.97 -23.96 1.59
CA VAL A 183 -10.48 -22.58 1.76
C VAL A 183 -9.15 -22.39 1.02
N LYS A 184 -8.17 -23.28 1.22
CA LYS A 184 -6.87 -23.22 0.51
C LYS A 184 -7.04 -23.25 -1.01
N LYS A 185 -7.95 -24.09 -1.52
CA LYS A 185 -8.24 -24.17 -2.97
C LYS A 185 -8.80 -22.84 -3.50
N ILE A 186 -9.75 -22.24 -2.79
CA ILE A 186 -10.35 -20.95 -3.17
C ILE A 186 -9.32 -19.82 -3.08
N GLU A 187 -8.56 -19.76 -1.99
CA GLU A 187 -7.52 -18.75 -1.78
C GLU A 187 -6.44 -18.81 -2.88
N ALA A 188 -6.00 -20.01 -3.26
CA ALA A 188 -5.04 -20.19 -4.34
C ALA A 188 -5.53 -19.59 -5.67
N LYS A 189 -6.84 -19.74 -5.99
CA LYS A 189 -7.46 -19.14 -7.18
C LYS A 189 -7.55 -17.61 -7.08
N ILE A 190 -7.85 -17.08 -5.90
CA ILE A 190 -7.86 -15.63 -5.68
C ILE A 190 -6.46 -15.06 -5.94
N ILE A 191 -5.41 -15.75 -5.49
CA ILE A 191 -4.02 -15.35 -5.77
C ILE A 191 -3.68 -15.44 -7.26
N ASP A 192 -4.13 -16.48 -7.96
CA ASP A 192 -3.93 -16.57 -9.41
C ASP A 192 -4.54 -15.37 -10.14
N LEU A 193 -5.74 -14.93 -9.72
CA LEU A 193 -6.38 -13.73 -10.24
C LEU A 193 -5.67 -12.45 -9.82
N TRP A 194 -5.16 -12.39 -8.59
CA TRP A 194 -4.38 -11.27 -8.10
C TRP A 194 -3.20 -10.96 -9.04
N PHE A 195 -2.48 -11.99 -9.51
CA PHE A 195 -1.39 -11.80 -10.49
C PHE A 195 -1.90 -11.22 -11.81
N VAL A 196 -3.05 -11.70 -12.30
CA VAL A 196 -3.67 -11.18 -13.54
C VAL A 196 -4.03 -9.70 -13.40
N TYR A 197 -4.64 -9.30 -12.29
CA TYR A 197 -5.03 -7.90 -12.06
C TYR A 197 -3.81 -7.00 -11.86
N TYR A 198 -2.80 -7.46 -11.11
CA TYR A 198 -1.55 -6.73 -10.97
C TYR A 198 -0.89 -6.50 -12.34
N ASP A 199 -0.72 -7.57 -13.14
CA ASP A 199 -0.08 -7.49 -14.46
C ASP A 199 -0.85 -6.58 -15.42
N GLY A 200 -2.19 -6.60 -15.37
CA GLY A 200 -3.03 -5.71 -16.15
C GLY A 200 -2.73 -4.23 -15.86
N GLN A 201 -2.69 -3.85 -14.58
CA GLN A 201 -2.37 -2.49 -14.14
C GLN A 201 -0.91 -2.13 -14.46
N HIS A 202 0.04 -3.03 -14.18
CA HIS A 202 1.46 -2.78 -14.40
C HIS A 202 1.78 -2.57 -15.88
N LYS A 203 1.16 -3.38 -16.74
CA LYS A 203 1.29 -3.26 -18.19
C LYS A 203 0.79 -1.91 -18.68
N LEU A 204 -0.34 -1.44 -18.15
CA LEU A 204 -0.89 -0.12 -18.48
C LEU A 204 0.12 1.00 -18.16
N MET A 205 0.71 0.96 -16.96
CA MET A 205 1.73 1.93 -16.52
C MET A 205 3.01 1.86 -17.37
N LYS A 206 3.50 0.66 -17.70
CA LYS A 206 4.68 0.49 -18.57
C LYS A 206 4.42 0.99 -20.00
N GLN A 207 3.22 0.80 -20.53
CA GLN A 207 2.88 1.21 -21.90
C GLN A 207 2.82 2.73 -22.10
N THR A 208 2.46 3.49 -21.07
CA THR A 208 2.48 4.96 -21.10
C THR A 208 3.89 5.54 -20.86
N GLY A 209 4.88 4.69 -20.61
CA GLY A 209 6.26 5.10 -20.37
C GLY A 209 6.52 5.62 -18.96
N GLN A 210 5.67 5.30 -17.97
CA GLN A 210 5.92 5.68 -16.59
C GLN A 210 7.23 5.06 -16.08
N ASP A 211 8.03 5.88 -15.39
CA ASP A 211 9.33 5.47 -14.82
C ASP A 211 9.16 4.89 -13.42
N GLY A 212 9.02 3.57 -13.36
CA GLY A 212 8.81 2.78 -12.14
C GLY A 212 7.35 2.71 -11.68
N THR A 213 7.13 2.14 -10.51
CA THR A 213 5.80 1.93 -9.93
C THR A 213 5.72 2.34 -8.46
N SER A 214 4.50 2.56 -7.98
CA SER A 214 4.18 2.93 -6.61
C SER A 214 2.86 2.32 -6.16
N ALA A 215 2.50 2.53 -4.91
CA ALA A 215 1.25 2.13 -4.28
C ALA A 215 1.01 3.02 -3.06
N TRP A 216 -0.04 2.75 -2.27
CA TRP A 216 -0.49 3.64 -1.20
C TRP A 216 0.58 3.99 -0.14
N MET A 217 1.56 3.12 0.12
CA MET A 217 2.67 3.40 1.05
C MET A 217 3.66 4.45 0.52
N GLY A 218 3.55 4.83 -0.76
CA GLY A 218 4.35 5.90 -1.35
C GLY A 218 5.84 5.56 -1.52
N LEU A 219 6.19 4.27 -1.62
CA LEU A 219 7.51 3.83 -2.08
C LEU A 219 7.59 3.85 -3.60
N TRP A 220 8.80 3.93 -4.12
CA TRP A 220 9.08 3.79 -5.54
C TRP A 220 9.97 2.57 -5.76
N ALA A 221 9.75 1.85 -6.86
CA ALA A 221 10.70 0.86 -7.37
C ALA A 221 10.71 0.92 -8.90
N GLN A 222 11.86 0.62 -9.51
CA GLN A 222 11.95 0.55 -10.96
C GLN A 222 11.09 -0.59 -11.55
N GLU A 223 11.07 -1.72 -10.86
CA GLU A 223 10.32 -2.92 -11.27
C GLU A 223 9.06 -3.12 -10.42
N THR A 224 8.59 -4.36 -10.30
CA THR A 224 7.35 -4.67 -9.57
C THR A 224 7.55 -4.60 -8.07
N TRP A 225 6.67 -3.87 -7.38
CA TRP A 225 6.52 -4.01 -5.93
C TRP A 225 5.07 -3.86 -5.49
N TYR A 226 4.76 -4.31 -4.27
CA TYR A 226 3.42 -4.15 -3.72
C TYR A 226 3.35 -4.16 -2.18
N PRO A 227 2.42 -3.40 -1.57
CA PRO A 227 2.01 -3.56 -0.17
C PRO A 227 1.08 -4.78 -0.03
N LEU A 228 1.65 -5.94 0.28
CA LEU A 228 0.90 -7.16 0.60
C LEU A 228 0.18 -6.98 1.93
N GLN A 229 -1.02 -7.55 2.08
CA GLN A 229 -1.83 -7.38 3.30
C GLN A 229 -2.69 -8.61 3.59
N CYS A 230 -3.16 -8.68 4.84
CA CYS A 230 -4.13 -9.65 5.34
C CYS A 230 -4.72 -9.10 6.64
N ASP A 231 -5.71 -8.21 6.55
CA ASP A 231 -6.38 -7.63 7.72
C ASP A 231 -7.13 -8.73 8.49
N PHE A 232 -7.62 -9.74 7.78
CA PHE A 232 -8.21 -10.95 8.36
C PHE A 232 -7.28 -11.66 9.37
N SER A 233 -5.96 -11.45 9.28
CA SER A 233 -4.98 -12.03 10.20
C SER A 233 -5.25 -11.68 11.67
N ALA A 234 -5.85 -10.52 11.96
CA ALA A 234 -6.19 -10.10 13.32
C ALA A 234 -7.22 -11.01 14.02
N MET A 235 -7.92 -11.87 13.26
CA MET A 235 -8.99 -12.74 13.75
C MET A 235 -8.61 -14.22 13.81
N ILE A 236 -7.38 -14.57 13.45
CA ILE A 236 -6.91 -15.97 13.39
C ILE A 236 -5.66 -16.18 14.22
N SER A 237 -5.40 -17.44 14.60
CA SER A 237 -4.21 -17.80 15.38
C SER A 237 -2.94 -17.81 14.50
N PRO A 238 -1.74 -17.77 15.09
CA PRO A 238 -0.48 -17.94 14.35
C PRO A 238 -0.43 -19.24 13.53
N GLU A 239 -1.01 -20.32 14.03
CA GLU A 239 -1.08 -21.60 13.32
C GLU A 239 -1.92 -21.47 12.05
N SER A 240 -3.11 -20.86 12.15
CA SER A 240 -3.95 -20.56 10.98
C SER A 240 -3.27 -19.56 10.03
N PHE A 241 -2.59 -18.54 10.56
CA PHE A 241 -1.83 -17.61 9.71
C PHE A 241 -0.74 -18.34 8.91
N SER A 242 0.00 -19.24 9.57
CA SER A 242 1.00 -20.07 8.93
C SER A 242 0.43 -21.02 7.88
N GLU A 243 -0.79 -21.53 8.11
CA GLU A 243 -1.43 -22.51 7.23
C GLU A 243 -2.08 -21.88 6.00
N PHE A 244 -2.78 -20.77 6.17
CA PHE A 244 -3.59 -20.15 5.11
C PHE A 244 -2.85 -18.97 4.45
N VAL A 245 -2.26 -18.07 5.25
CA VAL A 245 -1.75 -16.80 4.73
C VAL A 245 -0.31 -16.92 4.19
N VAL A 246 0.59 -17.56 4.95
CA VAL A 246 2.02 -17.62 4.61
C VAL A 246 2.31 -18.24 3.24
N PRO A 247 1.66 -19.34 2.80
CA PRO A 247 1.94 -19.93 1.49
C PRO A 247 1.67 -18.96 0.35
N ASN A 248 0.57 -18.21 0.42
CA ASN A 248 0.19 -17.26 -0.61
C ASN A 248 1.02 -15.98 -0.56
N LEU A 249 1.39 -15.50 0.62
CA LEU A 249 2.38 -14.43 0.75
C LEU A 249 3.71 -14.80 0.10
N ARG A 250 4.21 -16.03 0.31
CA ARG A 250 5.44 -16.51 -0.37
C ARG A 250 5.31 -16.47 -1.88
N ARG A 251 4.18 -16.95 -2.43
CA ARG A 251 3.92 -16.92 -3.88
C ARG A 251 3.98 -15.49 -4.41
N GLN A 252 3.38 -14.53 -3.71
CA GLN A 252 3.41 -13.12 -4.10
C GLN A 252 4.82 -12.52 -3.98
N CYS A 253 5.55 -12.79 -2.90
CA CYS A 253 6.92 -12.31 -2.71
C CYS A 253 7.89 -12.87 -3.77
N GLN A 254 7.73 -14.14 -4.15
CA GLN A 254 8.54 -14.77 -5.20
C GLN A 254 8.25 -14.23 -6.60
N TRP A 255 7.03 -13.73 -6.81
CA TRP A 255 6.58 -13.18 -8.07
C TRP A 255 6.97 -11.70 -8.23
N LEU A 256 6.85 -10.92 -7.16
CA LEU A 256 7.25 -9.51 -7.10
C LEU A 256 8.78 -9.38 -7.07
N THR A 257 9.28 -8.27 -7.60
CA THR A 257 10.69 -7.89 -7.41
C THR A 257 10.94 -7.41 -5.99
N HIS A 258 9.99 -6.65 -5.44
CA HIS A 258 10.02 -6.19 -4.06
C HIS A 258 8.66 -6.31 -3.37
N SER A 259 8.66 -6.49 -2.06
CA SER A 259 7.45 -6.74 -1.28
C SER A 259 7.50 -6.05 0.08
N VAL A 260 6.37 -5.47 0.48
CA VAL A 260 6.20 -4.92 1.84
C VAL A 260 4.94 -5.52 2.43
N TYR A 261 5.01 -6.11 3.62
CA TYR A 261 3.82 -6.58 4.32
C TYR A 261 3.23 -5.47 5.20
N HIS A 262 1.95 -5.16 5.02
CA HIS A 262 1.15 -4.28 5.85
C HIS A 262 0.81 -4.99 7.17
N TRP A 263 1.56 -4.68 8.22
CA TRP A 263 1.37 -5.23 9.56
C TRP A 263 0.49 -4.29 10.38
N ASP A 264 -0.82 -4.55 10.34
CA ASP A 264 -1.83 -3.65 10.88
C ASP A 264 -2.33 -4.06 12.27
N GLY A 265 -1.99 -3.20 13.24
CA GLY A 265 -2.55 -3.20 14.57
C GLY A 265 -2.08 -4.32 15.49
N PRO A 266 -2.44 -4.25 16.78
CA PRO A 266 -1.98 -5.20 17.78
C PRO A 266 -2.44 -6.65 17.54
N GLY A 267 -3.57 -6.83 16.85
CA GLY A 267 -4.11 -8.16 16.52
C GLY A 267 -3.19 -8.96 15.59
N ALA A 268 -2.39 -8.28 14.77
CA ALA A 268 -1.43 -8.92 13.88
C ALA A 268 -0.09 -9.25 14.57
N ILE A 269 0.17 -8.74 15.78
CA ILE A 269 1.46 -8.90 16.47
C ILE A 269 1.90 -10.37 16.62
N PRO A 270 1.01 -11.31 17.00
CA PRO A 270 1.36 -12.72 17.17
C PRO A 270 1.97 -13.37 15.92
N HIS A 271 1.75 -12.80 14.73
CA HIS A 271 2.16 -13.36 13.45
C HIS A 271 3.56 -12.94 13.00
N LEU A 272 4.26 -12.10 13.77
CA LEU A 272 5.56 -11.55 13.38
C LEU A 272 6.57 -12.64 13.03
N ASP A 273 6.69 -13.71 13.84
CA ASP A 273 7.65 -14.77 13.57
C ASP A 273 7.41 -15.48 12.22
N HIS A 274 6.15 -15.63 11.82
CA HIS A 274 5.81 -16.17 10.51
C HIS A 274 6.22 -15.22 9.39
N LEU A 275 6.01 -13.90 9.54
CA LEU A 275 6.45 -12.90 8.57
C LEU A 275 7.97 -12.88 8.43
N LEU A 276 8.71 -12.91 9.55
CA LEU A 276 10.18 -12.93 9.54
C LEU A 276 10.74 -14.22 8.92
N SER A 277 9.97 -15.32 8.93
CA SER A 277 10.35 -16.59 8.29
C SER A 277 10.17 -16.63 6.77
N ILE A 278 9.58 -15.59 6.17
CA ILE A 278 9.45 -15.48 4.71
C ILE A 278 10.74 -14.84 4.20
N GLU A 279 11.63 -15.64 3.64
CA GLU A 279 12.94 -15.17 3.15
C GLU A 279 12.79 -14.10 2.07
N GLU A 280 11.80 -14.28 1.19
CA GLU A 280 11.52 -13.44 0.03
C GLU A 280 10.84 -12.11 0.37
N LEU A 281 10.33 -11.93 1.59
CA LEU A 281 9.68 -10.69 2.00
C LEU A 281 10.74 -9.62 2.25
N ASP A 282 10.69 -8.45 1.61
CA ASP A 282 11.75 -7.45 1.75
C ASP A 282 11.59 -6.59 3.00
N ALA A 283 10.36 -6.13 3.26
CA ALA A 283 10.08 -5.19 4.34
C ALA A 283 8.73 -5.42 5.02
N ILE A 284 8.60 -4.85 6.22
CA ILE A 284 7.37 -4.84 7.00
C ILE A 284 7.03 -3.39 7.34
N GLN A 285 5.77 -3.03 7.12
CA GLN A 285 5.21 -1.73 7.48
C GLN A 285 4.39 -1.87 8.74
N TRP A 286 4.65 -1.04 9.75
CA TRP A 286 3.86 -1.04 10.99
C TRP A 286 2.79 0.04 10.96
N THR A 287 1.55 -0.35 11.19
CA THR A 287 0.44 0.55 11.51
C THR A 287 -0.05 0.23 12.93
N PRO A 288 -0.10 1.18 13.88
CA PRO A 288 -0.48 0.88 15.26
C PRO A 288 -1.96 0.54 15.45
N GLY A 289 -2.81 0.78 14.46
CA GLY A 289 -4.26 0.70 14.58
C GLY A 289 -4.85 1.82 15.48
N ALA A 290 -6.16 1.96 15.44
CA ALA A 290 -6.86 3.02 16.17
C ALA A 290 -6.69 2.89 17.70
N GLY A 291 -6.43 4.02 18.38
CA GLY A 291 -6.33 4.09 19.84
C GLY A 291 -4.98 3.71 20.44
N ASN A 292 -3.99 3.33 19.62
CA ASN A 292 -2.66 2.96 20.09
C ASN A 292 -1.62 4.11 19.93
N PRO A 293 -0.48 4.05 20.63
CA PRO A 293 0.63 4.98 20.43
C PRO A 293 1.11 5.00 18.97
N ASN A 294 1.51 6.18 18.49
CA ASN A 294 1.97 6.39 17.11
C ASN A 294 3.16 5.48 16.72
N VAL A 295 3.47 5.38 15.43
CA VAL A 295 4.58 4.57 14.87
C VAL A 295 5.96 4.94 15.43
N ASP A 296 6.11 6.11 16.04
CA ASP A 296 7.36 6.60 16.63
C ASP A 296 7.48 6.35 18.15
N ALA A 297 6.53 5.60 18.73
CA ALA A 297 6.49 5.31 20.14
C ALA A 297 7.46 4.19 20.53
N GLU A 298 8.12 4.35 21.68
CA GLU A 298 9.11 3.40 22.20
C GLU A 298 8.56 2.01 22.48
N VAL A 299 7.26 1.89 22.76
CA VAL A 299 6.60 0.59 22.98
C VAL A 299 6.76 -0.37 21.79
N TRP A 300 6.95 0.16 20.57
CA TRP A 300 7.10 -0.65 19.37
C TRP A 300 8.55 -1.03 19.05
N LEU A 301 9.52 -0.38 19.69
CA LEU A 301 10.94 -0.55 19.41
C LEU A 301 11.42 -2.02 19.51
N PRO A 302 10.96 -2.86 20.47
CA PRO A 302 11.34 -4.27 20.50
C PRO A 302 10.98 -5.03 19.21
N TYR A 303 9.84 -4.72 18.58
CA TYR A 303 9.43 -5.35 17.32
C TYR A 303 10.25 -4.82 16.15
N TYR A 304 10.54 -3.52 16.12
CA TYR A 304 11.37 -2.90 15.08
C TYR A 304 12.79 -3.48 15.06
N LYS A 305 13.36 -3.76 16.23
CA LYS A 305 14.65 -4.45 16.34
C LYS A 305 14.56 -5.86 15.75
N ARG A 306 13.55 -6.66 16.13
CA ARG A 306 13.36 -7.99 15.55
C ARG A 306 13.23 -7.98 14.01
N ILE A 307 12.48 -7.03 13.46
CA ILE A 307 12.30 -6.87 12.01
C ILE A 307 13.65 -6.57 11.33
N THR A 308 14.38 -5.59 11.83
CA THR A 308 15.65 -5.16 11.24
C THR A 308 16.79 -6.16 11.45
N GLU A 309 16.83 -6.86 12.60
CA GLU A 309 17.77 -7.95 12.90
C GLU A 309 17.55 -9.17 12.00
N ALA A 310 16.30 -9.43 11.59
CA ALA A 310 15.98 -10.43 10.57
C ALA A 310 16.36 -9.98 9.14
N GLY A 311 16.99 -8.81 8.99
CA GLY A 311 17.43 -8.27 7.70
C GLY A 311 16.32 -7.67 6.86
N LYS A 312 15.12 -7.45 7.43
CA LYS A 312 13.97 -6.86 6.74
C LYS A 312 13.99 -5.33 6.84
N GLY A 313 13.48 -4.66 5.81
CA GLY A 313 13.19 -3.23 5.86
C GLY A 313 12.04 -2.93 6.83
N LEU A 314 12.04 -1.74 7.42
CA LEU A 314 10.98 -1.25 8.29
C LEU A 314 10.38 0.03 7.71
N VAL A 315 9.07 0.02 7.46
CA VAL A 315 8.34 1.16 6.92
C VAL A 315 7.49 1.78 8.03
N LEU A 316 7.78 3.04 8.38
CA LEU A 316 7.08 3.83 9.39
C LEU A 316 6.43 5.05 8.73
N LEU A 317 5.12 4.99 8.57
CA LEU A 317 4.36 6.08 7.95
C LEU A 317 3.83 7.03 9.02
N GLY A 318 4.15 8.33 8.92
CA GLY A 318 3.63 9.34 9.84
C GLY A 318 4.38 9.43 11.18
N ALA A 319 5.67 9.11 11.20
CA ALA A 319 6.51 9.42 12.36
C ALA A 319 6.60 10.94 12.56
N ARG A 320 6.55 11.43 13.80
CA ARG A 320 6.72 12.86 14.06
C ARG A 320 8.16 13.28 13.81
N ALA A 321 8.34 14.47 13.22
CA ALA A 321 9.66 14.98 12.83
C ALA A 321 10.66 15.02 13.99
N ASP A 322 10.21 15.40 15.20
CA ASP A 322 11.02 15.48 16.42
C ASP A 322 11.49 14.12 16.96
N ARG A 323 10.95 13.01 16.45
CA ARG A 323 11.27 11.64 16.86
C ARG A 323 12.20 10.91 15.92
N ILE A 324 12.46 11.45 14.74
CA ILE A 324 13.19 10.73 13.68
C ILE A 324 14.66 10.53 14.04
N GLU A 325 15.33 11.55 14.57
CA GLU A 325 16.71 11.43 15.04
C GLU A 325 16.84 10.31 16.10
N TRP A 326 15.89 10.25 17.04
CA TRP A 326 15.84 9.18 18.02
C TRP A 326 15.63 7.82 17.34
N LEU A 327 14.66 7.66 16.44
CA LEU A 327 14.43 6.39 15.72
C LEU A 327 15.70 5.90 15.01
N VAL A 328 16.39 6.80 14.30
CA VAL A 328 17.63 6.52 13.57
C VAL A 328 18.78 6.19 14.52
N SER A 329 18.80 6.74 15.74
CA SER A 329 19.78 6.35 16.77
C SER A 329 19.56 4.95 17.35
N GLN A 330 18.35 4.40 17.23
CA GLN A 330 17.96 3.14 17.86
C GLN A 330 17.94 1.95 16.88
N LEU A 331 17.88 2.21 15.58
CA LEU A 331 17.66 1.22 14.53
C LEU A 331 18.63 1.44 13.37
N PRO A 332 19.01 0.39 12.62
CA PRO A 332 19.90 0.52 11.47
C PRO A 332 19.26 1.38 10.39
N ALA A 333 19.78 2.59 10.21
CA ALA A 333 19.22 3.62 9.35
C ALA A 333 18.96 3.12 7.93
N GLU A 334 19.89 2.33 7.38
CA GLU A 334 19.83 1.76 6.04
C GLU A 334 18.64 0.83 5.79
N ARG A 335 17.97 0.37 6.85
CA ARG A 335 16.76 -0.46 6.79
C ARG A 335 15.48 0.33 6.97
N LEU A 336 15.54 1.62 7.29
CA LEU A 336 14.36 2.41 7.61
C LEU A 336 13.84 3.16 6.39
N PHE A 337 12.54 3.03 6.16
CA PHE A 337 11.73 3.98 5.41
C PHE A 337 10.87 4.75 6.40
N ILE A 338 10.99 6.07 6.41
CA ILE A 338 10.22 6.94 7.31
C ILE A 338 9.53 8.00 6.48
N SER A 339 8.21 8.14 6.64
CA SER A 339 7.47 9.30 6.14
C SER A 339 7.09 10.23 7.29
N THR A 340 7.20 11.53 7.04
CA THR A 340 6.88 12.58 8.01
C THR A 340 6.41 13.85 7.33
N SER A 341 5.86 14.77 8.14
CA SER A 341 5.47 16.10 7.71
C SER A 341 6.11 17.15 8.61
N CYS A 342 6.57 18.24 8.00
CA CYS A 342 7.05 19.44 8.69
C CYS A 342 6.12 20.63 8.42
N GLY A 343 6.10 21.61 9.31
CA GLY A 343 5.30 22.83 9.15
C GLY A 343 5.87 23.76 8.08
N THR A 344 7.19 23.72 7.83
CA THR A 344 7.86 24.53 6.81
C THR A 344 9.02 23.80 6.12
N GLU A 345 9.45 24.29 4.96
CA GLU A 345 10.70 23.84 4.32
C GLU A 345 11.94 24.07 5.19
N ALA A 346 11.94 25.09 6.04
CA ALA A 346 13.08 25.39 6.92
C ALA A 346 13.23 24.31 8.01
N GLU A 347 12.13 23.95 8.66
CA GLU A 347 12.08 22.83 9.63
C GLU A 347 12.52 21.51 8.97
N ALA A 348 12.06 21.26 7.74
CA ALA A 348 12.48 20.06 7.00
C ALA A 348 14.00 20.04 6.73
N ARG A 349 14.61 21.18 6.43
CA ARG A 349 16.08 21.28 6.25
C ARG A 349 16.83 21.09 7.57
N GLU A 350 16.29 21.56 8.68
CA GLU A 350 16.86 21.33 10.01
C GLU A 350 16.82 19.85 10.38
N LEU A 351 15.67 19.19 10.16
CA LEU A 351 15.51 17.75 10.33
C LEU A 351 16.54 16.96 9.49
N ILE A 352 16.75 17.33 8.22
CA ILE A 352 17.76 16.66 7.39
C ILE A 352 19.15 16.80 8.00
N ARG A 353 19.53 17.97 8.54
CA ARG A 353 20.84 18.20 9.14
C ARG A 353 21.06 17.44 10.45
N SER A 354 19.99 17.10 11.19
CA SER A 354 20.14 16.32 12.42
C SER A 354 20.21 14.81 12.17
N VAL A 355 19.64 14.34 11.06
CA VAL A 355 19.55 12.92 10.72
C VAL A 355 20.70 12.43 9.82
N PHE A 356 21.24 13.30 8.96
CA PHE A 356 22.27 12.98 7.95
C PHE A 356 23.54 13.78 8.20
#